data_AF-A0A329UIL4-F1
#
_entry.id   AF-A0A329UIL4-F1
#
_cell.length_a   1.000
_cell.length_b   1.000
_cell.length_c   1.000
_cell.angle_alpha   90.00
_cell.angle_beta   90.00
_cell.angle_gamma   90.00
#
_symmetry.space_group_name_H-M   'P 1'
#
loop_
_entity.id
_entity.type
_entity.pdbx_description
1 polymer ?
#
loop_
_entity_poly.entity_id
_entity_poly.type
_entity_poly.pdbx_seq_one_letter_code
_entity_poly.pdbx_strand_id
1 'polypeptide(L)' 'MSVREQLNQLTATLPDYKLAYVLAYVQGLVAEDMAEKEDDAYCEQLLKDYQNDPDPHKTDTIPLEQLARELGVAL' A
#
# COMPACT_ATOMS: atom_id res chain seq x y z
N MET A 1 -31.42 -7.56 9.19
CA MET A 1 -30.18 -7.88 9.93
C MET A 1 -29.00 -7.52 9.04
N SER A 2 -28.16 -6.59 9.48
CA SER A 2 -26.95 -6.17 8.78
C SER A 2 -25.86 -7.24 8.84
N VAL A 3 -24.86 -7.14 7.95
CA VAL A 3 -23.68 -8.03 7.95
C VAL A 3 -22.93 -7.95 9.30
N ARG A 4 -22.84 -6.74 9.89
CA ARG A 4 -22.21 -6.54 11.19
C ARG A 4 -22.94 -7.26 12.32
N GLU A 5 -24.28 -7.23 12.32
CA GLU A 5 -25.10 -7.97 13.29
C GLU A 5 -24.95 -9.48 13.13
N GLN A 6 -24.90 -9.98 11.89
CA GLN A 6 -24.67 -11.40 11.60
C GLN A 6 -23.30 -11.89 12.10
N LEU A 7 -22.24 -11.11 11.86
CA LEU A 7 -20.89 -11.42 12.33
C LEU A 7 -20.84 -11.49 13.86
N ASN A 8 -21.43 -10.51 14.55
CA ASN A 8 -21.46 -10.48 16.02
C ASN A 8 -22.19 -11.70 16.61
N GLN A 9 -23.28 -12.15 15.99
CA GLN A 9 -23.98 -13.36 16.43
C GLN A 9 -23.13 -14.62 16.21
N LEU A 10 -22.48 -14.74 15.06
CA LEU A 10 -21.65 -15.91 14.75
C LEU A 10 -20.44 -15.99 15.68
N THR A 11 -19.72 -14.89 15.89
CA THR A 11 -18.52 -14.88 16.74
C THR A 11 -18.86 -15.14 18.21
N ALA A 12 -20.02 -14.71 18.70
CA ALA A 12 -20.48 -15.00 20.06
C ALA A 12 -20.67 -16.50 20.36
N THR A 13 -20.83 -17.35 19.33
CA THR A 13 -20.97 -18.81 19.49
C THR A 13 -19.64 -19.57 19.45
N LEU A 14 -18.53 -18.90 19.12
CA LEU A 14 -17.23 -19.53 18.95
C LEU A 14 -16.48 -19.64 20.28
N PRO A 15 -15.73 -20.74 20.48
CA PRO A 15 -14.77 -20.82 21.58
C PRO A 15 -13.56 -19.91 21.32
N ASP A 16 -12.92 -19.44 22.38
CA ASP A 16 -11.82 -18.45 22.34
C ASP A 16 -10.69 -18.79 21.37
N TYR A 17 -10.28 -20.07 21.32
CA TYR A 17 -9.20 -20.48 20.41
C TYR A 17 -9.56 -20.30 18.93
N LYS A 18 -10.86 -20.36 18.58
CA LYS A 18 -11.32 -20.05 17.21
C LYS A 18 -11.46 -18.55 16.98
N LEU A 19 -11.81 -17.79 18.02
CA LEU A 19 -11.84 -16.33 17.94
C LEU A 19 -10.47 -15.74 17.64
N ALA A 20 -9.38 -16.36 18.11
CA ALA A 20 -8.02 -15.96 17.74
C ALA A 20 -7.78 -15.99 16.21
N TYR A 21 -8.30 -16.99 15.50
CA TYR A 21 -8.20 -17.06 14.04
C TYR A 21 -9.02 -15.96 13.36
N VAL A 22 -10.24 -15.69 13.85
CA VAL A 22 -11.09 -14.62 13.32
C VAL A 22 -10.41 -13.26 13.52
N LEU A 23 -9.85 -13.02 14.71
CA LEU A 23 -9.11 -11.81 15.01
C LEU A 23 -7.93 -11.62 14.06
N ALA A 24 -7.11 -12.66 13.87
CA ALA A 24 -5.96 -12.61 12.95
C ALA A 24 -6.38 -12.28 11.52
N TYR A 25 -7.48 -12.87 11.04
CA TYR A 25 -8.00 -12.59 9.70
C TYR A 25 -8.47 -11.13 9.55
N VAL A 26 -9.23 -10.62 10.51
CA VAL A 26 -9.70 -9.22 10.49
C VAL A 26 -8.52 -8.24 10.60
N GLN A 27 -7.51 -8.55 11.43
CA GLN A 27 -6.28 -7.77 11.51
C GLN A 27 -5.55 -7.74 10.16
N GLY A 28 -5.53 -8.86 9.42
CA GLY A 28 -4.98 -8.91 8.07
C GLY A 28 -5.70 -7.96 7.10
N LEU A 29 -7.04 -7.98 7.09
CA LEU A 29 -7.84 -7.07 6.26
C LEU A 29 -7.62 -5.59 6.61
N VAL A 30 -7.50 -5.29 7.90
CA VAL A 30 -7.22 -3.92 8.36
C VAL A 30 -5.81 -3.50 7.93
N ALA A 31 -4.82 -4.39 8.07
CA ALA A 31 -3.46 -4.11 7.64
C ALA A 31 -3.35 -3.89 6.12
N GLU A 32 -4.08 -4.68 5.32
CA GLU A 32 -4.16 -4.51 3.87
C GLU A 32 -4.76 -3.14 3.48
N ASP A 33 -5.92 -2.78 4.04
CA ASP A 33 -6.56 -1.46 3.79
C ASP A 33 -5.68 -0.28 4.26
N MET A 34 -4.91 -0.47 5.32
CA MET A 34 -3.93 0.54 5.77
C MET A 34 -2.73 0.63 4.82
N ALA A 35 -2.22 -0.50 4.34
CA ALA A 35 -1.09 -0.54 3.41
C ALA A 35 -1.43 0.15 2.07
N GLU A 36 -2.64 -0.06 1.54
CA GLU A 36 -3.09 0.64 0.32
C GLU A 36 -3.11 2.17 0.52
N LYS A 37 -3.63 2.64 1.67
CA LYS A 37 -3.64 4.08 2.00
C LYS A 37 -2.25 4.67 2.18
N GLU A 38 -1.33 3.91 2.76
CA GLU A 38 0.07 4.30 2.92
C GLU A 38 0.76 4.39 1.56
N ASP A 39 0.49 3.47 0.63
CA ASP A 39 1.01 3.49 -0.74
C ASP A 39 0.49 4.70 -1.52
N ASP A 40 -0.82 4.98 -1.44
CA ASP A 40 -1.42 6.18 -2.05
C ASP A 40 -0.77 7.46 -1.50
N ALA A 41 -0.63 7.58 -0.18
CA ALA A 41 -0.01 8.73 0.46
C ALA A 41 1.46 8.90 0.05
N TYR A 42 2.20 7.79 -0.07
CA TYR A 42 3.58 7.78 -0.54
C TYR A 42 3.68 8.26 -2.00
N CYS A 43 2.84 7.74 -2.90
CA CYS A 43 2.80 8.15 -4.30
C CYS A 43 2.44 9.63 -4.45
N GLU A 44 1.47 10.13 -3.68
CA GLU A 44 1.13 11.55 -3.66
C GLU A 44 2.32 12.42 -3.22
N GLN A 45 3.05 12.00 -2.19
CA GLN A 45 4.22 12.74 -1.70
C GLN A 45 5.34 12.77 -2.74
N LEU A 46 5.62 11.63 -3.39
CA LEU A 46 6.61 11.54 -4.47
C LEU A 46 6.30 12.52 -5.61
N LEU A 47 5.03 12.63 -6.00
CA LEU A 47 4.60 13.58 -7.03
C LEU A 47 4.80 15.02 -6.57
N LYS A 48 4.42 15.35 -5.33
CA LYS A 48 4.63 16.69 -4.77
C LYS A 48 6.11 17.05 -4.73
N ASP A 49 6.96 16.12 -4.34
CA ASP A 49 8.42 16.32 -4.28
C ASP A 49 8.98 16.60 -5.67
N TYR A 50 8.61 15.79 -6.69
CA TYR A 50 9.00 16.05 -8.09
C TYR A 50 8.49 17.40 -8.61
N GLN A 51 7.24 17.76 -8.32
CA GLN A 51 6.67 19.05 -8.73
C GLN A 51 7.39 20.24 -8.09
N ASN A 52 7.83 20.09 -6.84
CA ASN A 52 8.52 21.13 -6.09
C ASN A 52 10.04 21.11 -6.25
N ASP A 53 10.60 20.11 -6.96
CA ASP A 53 12.03 20.04 -7.24
C ASP A 53 12.49 21.32 -7.97
N PRO A 54 13.47 22.07 -7.40
CA PRO A 54 13.95 23.32 -7.99
C PRO A 54 14.89 23.10 -9.18
N ASP A 55 15.28 21.86 -9.51
CA ASP A 55 16.15 21.57 -10.64
C ASP A 55 15.48 22.01 -11.97
N PRO A 56 16.07 22.98 -12.70
CA PRO A 56 15.53 23.43 -13.98
C PRO A 56 15.57 22.35 -15.07
N HIS A 57 16.37 21.28 -14.88
CA HIS A 57 16.54 20.17 -15.81
C HIS A 57 15.72 18.92 -15.40
N LYS A 58 14.86 18.99 -14.39
CA LYS A 58 14.09 17.83 -13.89
C LYS A 58 13.20 17.13 -14.92
N THR A 59 12.86 17.83 -16.02
CA THR A 59 12.07 17.30 -17.12
C THR A 59 12.91 16.87 -18.33
N ASP A 60 14.23 17.01 -18.25
CA ASP A 60 15.12 16.59 -19.32
C ASP A 60 15.06 15.07 -19.46
N THR A 61 15.15 14.58 -20.69
CA THR A 61 15.03 13.16 -21.00
C THR A 61 16.30 12.66 -21.66
N ILE A 62 16.66 11.42 -21.35
CA ILE A 62 17.74 10.68 -22.00
C ILE A 62 17.21 9.36 -22.57
N PRO A 63 17.82 8.81 -23.62
CA PRO A 63 17.49 7.47 -24.10
C PRO A 63 17.68 6.41 -23.00
N LEU A 64 16.86 5.35 -23.04
CA LEU A 64 16.93 4.25 -22.08
C LEU A 64 18.31 3.58 -22.07
N GLU A 65 18.94 3.46 -23.25
CA GLU A 65 20.28 2.90 -23.42
C GLU A 65 21.36 3.76 -22.75
N GLN A 66 21.17 5.08 -22.73
CA GLN A 66 22.05 5.99 -22.03
C GLN A 66 21.89 5.82 -20.52
N LEU A 67 20.65 5.85 -20.02
CA LEU A 67 20.34 5.65 -18.60
C LEU A 67 20.92 4.32 -18.07
N ALA A 68 20.68 3.23 -18.79
CA ALA A 68 21.17 1.92 -18.40
C ALA A 68 22.70 1.87 -18.32
N ARG A 69 23.39 2.50 -19.29
CA ARG A 69 24.86 2.62 -19.27
C ARG A 69 25.36 3.42 -18.07
N GLU A 70 24.72 4.56 -17.75
CA GLU A 70 25.09 5.41 -16.61
C GLU A 70 24.87 4.71 -15.27
N LEU A 71 23.83 3.88 -15.16
CA LEU A 71 23.51 3.11 -13.96
C LEU A 71 24.21 1.73 -13.87
N GLY A 72 24.96 1.33 -14.91
CA GLY A 72 25.58 0.00 -14.98
C GLY A 72 24.58 -1.16 -15.10
N VAL A 73 23.40 -0.90 -15.65
CA VAL A 73 22.34 -1.87 -15.89
C VAL A 73 22.46 -2.45 -17.30
N ALA A 74 22.36 -3.78 -17.43
CA ALA A 74 22.25 -4.43 -18.72
C ALA A 74 20.79 -4.39 -19.20
N LEU A 75 20.58 -3.93 -20.44
CA LEU A 75 19.28 -3.96 -21.13
C LEU A 75 19.08 -5.25 -21.92
#